data_AF-A0A450Y8X3-F1
#
_entry.id   AF-A0A450Y8X3-F1
#
_cell.length_a   1.000
_cell.length_b   1.000
_cell.length_c   1.000
_cell.angle_alpha   90.00
_cell.angle_beta   90.00
_cell.angle_gamma   90.00
#
_symmetry.space_group_name_H-M   'P 1'
#
loop_
_entity.id
_entity.type
_entity.pdbx_description
1 polymer ?
#
loop_
_entity_poly.entity_id
_entity_poly.type
_entity_poly.pdbx_seq_one_letter_code
_entity_poly.pdbx_strand_id
1 'polypeptide(L)'
;MSHYRRVCVPGRPFGIDAIVILPDHLHCIWRLPPDEVDYSTRWKRIKQEFSRTIPAESNHRAEKRLWQRRFWEHVIRDEKDWENHMIYIYYNPVKHGYAKKPLDWQYSSFAHREQVSYPNVGMGYRNASMRWRGGMSVE
;
A
#
# COMPACT_ATOMS: atom_id res chain seq x y z
N MET A 1 13.07 -11.50 13.90
CA MET A 1 11.60 -11.50 13.95
C MET A 1 11.08 -10.39 13.04
N SER A 2 10.50 -10.74 11.89
CA SER A 2 10.06 -9.78 10.87
C SER A 2 8.75 -9.10 11.29
N HIS A 3 8.80 -7.78 11.45
CA HIS A 3 7.68 -6.94 11.89
C HIS A 3 6.61 -6.86 10.80
N TYR A 4 5.60 -7.74 10.86
CA TYR A 4 4.38 -7.63 10.07
C TYR A 4 3.42 -6.67 10.77
N ARG A 5 3.22 -5.45 10.25
CA ARG A 5 2.06 -4.66 10.65
C ARG A 5 0.81 -5.38 10.12
N ARG A 6 0.20 -6.19 10.98
CA ARG A 6 -1.07 -6.88 10.71
C ARG A 6 -2.15 -5.81 10.61
N VAL A 7 -2.65 -5.54 9.41
CA VAL A 7 -3.87 -4.73 9.25
C VAL A 7 -5.05 -5.70 9.34
N CYS A 8 -5.75 -5.63 10.47
CA CYS A 8 -6.85 -6.53 10.78
C CYS A 8 -8.16 -5.95 10.23
N VAL A 9 -8.57 -6.41 9.04
CA VAL A 9 -10.01 -6.54 8.79
C VAL A 9 -10.49 -7.74 9.60
N PRO A 10 -11.51 -7.62 10.48
CA PRO A 10 -11.95 -8.73 11.32
C PRO A 10 -12.25 -10.00 10.49
N GLY A 11 -11.57 -11.10 10.84
CA GLY A 11 -11.65 -12.38 10.13
C GLY A 11 -10.90 -12.48 8.80
N ARG A 12 -10.18 -11.43 8.36
CA ARG A 12 -9.48 -11.38 7.06
C ARG A 12 -8.11 -10.69 7.17
N PRO A 13 -7.13 -11.29 7.86
CA PRO A 13 -5.80 -10.69 8.01
C PRO A 13 -5.10 -10.56 6.65
N PHE A 14 -4.25 -9.53 6.55
CA PHE A 14 -3.25 -9.36 5.50
C PHE A 14 -2.09 -8.52 6.04
N GLY A 15 -0.92 -8.64 5.40
CA GLY A 15 0.24 -7.79 5.66
C GLY A 15 0.32 -6.66 4.63
N ILE A 16 0.94 -5.56 5.01
CA ILE A 16 1.28 -4.47 4.09
C ILE A 16 2.80 -4.41 3.95
N ASP A 17 3.31 -4.63 2.73
CA ASP A 17 4.74 -4.51 2.44
C ASP A 17 5.14 -3.05 2.15
N ALA A 18 4.26 -2.32 1.47
CA ALA A 18 4.37 -0.89 1.21
C ALA A 18 2.99 -0.25 1.09
N ILE A 19 2.89 1.02 1.49
CA ILE A 19 1.76 1.91 1.24
C ILE A 19 2.26 3.35 1.14
N VAL A 20 1.66 4.12 0.25
CA VAL A 20 1.75 5.58 0.16
C VAL A 20 0.34 6.15 0.01
N ILE A 21 0.04 7.21 0.74
CA ILE A 21 -1.24 7.94 0.64
C ILE A 21 -0.92 9.31 0.06
N LEU A 22 -1.56 9.66 -1.05
CA LEU A 22 -1.50 10.95 -1.73
C LEU A 22 -2.84 11.68 -1.52
N PRO A 23 -2.94 12.98 -1.84
CA PRO A 23 -4.17 13.75 -1.63
C PRO A 23 -5.41 13.19 -2.36
N ASP A 24 -5.23 12.54 -3.51
CA ASP A 24 -6.30 12.07 -4.40
C ASP A 24 -6.34 10.54 -4.61
N HIS A 25 -5.26 9.83 -4.29
CA HIS A 25 -5.16 8.37 -4.43
C HIS A 25 -4.14 7.76 -3.46
N LEU A 26 -4.01 6.45 -3.47
CA LEU A 26 -3.03 5.72 -2.67
C LEU A 26 -2.53 4.52 -3.46
N HIS A 27 -1.30 4.09 -3.22
CA HIS A 27 -0.79 2.83 -3.73
C HIS A 27 -0.32 1.94 -2.59
N CYS A 28 -0.52 0.63 -2.70
CA CYS A 28 -0.04 -0.31 -1.68
C CYS A 28 0.24 -1.71 -2.21
N ILE A 29 1.15 -2.43 -1.54
CA ILE A 29 1.37 -3.86 -1.74
C ILE A 29 0.85 -4.60 -0.52
N TRP A 30 -0.06 -5.52 -0.77
CA TRP A 30 -0.60 -6.43 0.24
C TRP A 30 0.02 -7.82 0.09
N ARG A 31 0.25 -8.45 1.24
CA ARG A 31 0.53 -9.88 1.32
C ARG A 31 -0.64 -10.59 1.97
N LEU A 32 -1.30 -11.46 1.21
CA LEU A 32 -2.38 -12.28 1.71
C LEU A 32 -1.82 -13.56 2.35
N PRO A 33 -2.58 -14.20 3.26
CA PRO A 33 -2.27 -15.57 3.69
C PRO A 33 -2.18 -16.53 2.49
N PRO A 34 -1.49 -17.68 2.63
CA PRO A 34 -1.55 -18.74 1.62
C PRO A 34 -2.99 -19.10 1.28
N ASP A 35 -3.25 -19.41 0.01
CA ASP A 35 -4.56 -19.84 -0.52
C ASP A 35 -5.70 -18.82 -0.40
N GLU A 36 -5.40 -17.58 0.02
CA GLU A 36 -6.35 -16.48 0.09
C GLU A 36 -6.13 -15.49 -1.07
N VAL A 37 -7.20 -15.24 -1.82
CA VAL A 37 -7.20 -14.28 -2.95
C VAL A 37 -8.27 -13.19 -2.80
N ASP A 38 -8.99 -13.14 -1.67
CA ASP A 38 -10.09 -12.21 -1.47
C ASP A 38 -9.60 -10.81 -1.03
N TYR A 39 -8.84 -10.16 -1.90
CA TYR A 39 -8.44 -8.76 -1.75
C TYR A 39 -9.64 -7.81 -1.94
N SER A 40 -10.58 -8.17 -2.82
CA SER A 40 -11.76 -7.36 -3.13
C SER A 40 -12.63 -7.08 -1.91
N THR A 41 -12.91 -8.10 -1.09
CA THR A 41 -13.71 -7.90 0.14
C THR A 41 -12.95 -7.09 1.19
N ARG A 42 -11.64 -7.31 1.33
CA ARG A 42 -10.78 -6.52 2.23
C ARG A 42 -10.81 -5.04 1.85
N TRP A 43 -10.67 -4.73 0.55
CA TRP A 43 -10.70 -3.36 0.05
C TRP A 43 -12.07 -2.71 0.17
N LYS A 44 -13.14 -3.46 -0.13
CA LYS A 44 -14.52 -2.99 0.08
C LYS A 44 -14.73 -2.56 1.53
N ARG A 45 -14.31 -3.37 2.50
CA ARG A 45 -14.46 -3.05 3.93
C ARG A 45 -13.65 -1.81 4.33
N ILE A 46 -12.42 -1.67 3.83
CA ILE A 46 -11.59 -0.48 4.09
C ILE A 46 -12.28 0.79 3.58
N LYS A 47 -12.75 0.79 2.32
CA LYS A 47 -13.50 1.92 1.74
C LYS A 47 -14.77 2.22 2.53
N GLN A 48 -15.49 1.20 2.98
CA GLN A 48 -16.70 1.36 3.78
C GLN A 48 -16.41 2.01 5.13
N GLU A 49 -15.46 1.49 5.91
CA GLU A 49 -15.12 2.03 7.23
C GLU A 49 -14.60 3.47 7.14
N PHE A 50 -13.72 3.77 6.17
CA PHE A 50 -13.27 5.14 5.95
C PHE A 50 -14.44 6.09 5.60
N SER A 51 -15.33 5.65 4.70
CA SER A 51 -16.49 6.46 4.30
C SER A 51 -17.46 6.72 5.45
N ARG A 52 -17.53 5.83 6.46
CA ARG A 52 -18.33 6.06 7.67
C ARG A 52 -17.75 7.18 8.53
N THR A 53 -16.43 7.30 8.59
CA THR A 53 -15.73 8.30 9.42
C THR A 53 -15.66 9.70 8.82
N ILE A 54 -15.81 9.83 7.50
CA ILE A 54 -15.73 11.12 6.81
C ILE A 54 -17.13 11.69 6.56
N PRO A 55 -17.47 12.90 7.05
CA PRO A 55 -18.69 13.58 6.64
C PRO A 55 -18.59 13.94 5.16
N ALA A 56 -19.49 13.43 4.33
CA ALA A 56 -19.55 13.73 2.90
C ALA A 56 -21.00 13.66 2.43
N GLU A 57 -21.34 14.50 1.46
CA GLU A 57 -22.65 14.48 0.83
C GLU A 57 -22.90 13.11 0.19
N SER A 58 -24.09 12.59 0.46
CA SER A 58 -24.53 11.31 -0.07
C SER A 58 -25.51 11.56 -1.21
N ASN A 59 -25.46 10.74 -2.25
CA ASN A 59 -26.47 10.78 -3.30
C ASN A 59 -27.83 10.25 -2.78
N HIS A 60 -28.85 10.24 -3.64
CA HIS A 60 -30.19 9.72 -3.35
C HIS A 60 -30.22 8.23 -2.92
N ARG A 61 -29.10 7.51 -3.01
CA ARG A 61 -28.92 6.12 -2.57
C ARG A 61 -28.08 5.99 -1.29
N ALA A 62 -27.84 7.10 -0.59
CA ALA A 62 -26.95 7.17 0.57
C ALA A 62 -25.48 6.80 0.26
N GLU A 63 -25.05 6.86 -1.00
CA GLU A 63 -23.66 6.60 -1.38
C GLU A 63 -22.83 7.90 -1.36
N LYS A 64 -21.73 7.88 -0.63
CA LYS A 64 -20.71 8.94 -0.64
C LYS A 64 -19.80 8.77 -1.86
N ARG A 65 -19.62 9.82 -2.67
CA ARG A 65 -18.75 9.80 -3.87
C ARG A 65 -17.27 10.05 -3.53
N LEU A 66 -16.78 9.44 -2.44
CA LEU A 66 -15.42 9.63 -1.95
C LEU A 66 -14.38 8.81 -2.72
N TRP A 67 -14.78 7.64 -3.22
CA TRP A 67 -13.88 6.69 -3.86
C TRP A 67 -14.23 6.50 -5.32
N GLN A 68 -13.22 6.30 -6.16
CA GLN A 68 -13.42 5.67 -7.45
C GLN A 68 -14.04 4.26 -7.26
N ARG A 69 -14.98 3.89 -8.13
CA ARG A 69 -15.79 2.66 -7.99
C ARG A 69 -14.97 1.38 -8.05
N ARG A 70 -13.96 1.35 -8.92
CA ARG A 70 -13.01 0.25 -9.06
C ARG A 70 -11.66 0.64 -8.45
N PHE A 71 -10.75 -0.31 -8.43
CA PHE A 71 -9.35 -0.12 -8.11
C PHE A 71 -8.57 -0.91 -9.15
N TRP A 72 -7.29 -0.62 -9.30
CA TRP A 72 -6.42 -1.40 -10.15
C TRP A 72 -5.71 -2.45 -9.30
N GLU A 73 -5.59 -3.66 -9.84
CA GLU A 73 -4.87 -4.76 -9.21
C GLU A 73 -3.81 -5.37 -10.11
N HIS A 74 -2.68 -5.74 -9.50
CA HIS A 74 -1.64 -6.53 -10.15
C HIS A 74 -1.06 -7.56 -9.21
N VAL A 75 -1.04 -8.81 -9.67
CA VAL A 75 -0.43 -9.91 -8.92
C VAL A 75 1.08 -9.86 -9.15
N ILE A 76 1.82 -9.65 -8.08
CA ILE A 76 3.28 -9.63 -8.11
C ILE A 76 3.78 -11.07 -8.22
N ARG A 77 4.59 -11.35 -9.25
CA ARG A 77 4.93 -12.72 -9.65
C ARG A 77 6.32 -13.18 -9.22
N ASP A 78 7.22 -12.24 -8.95
CA ASP A 78 8.58 -12.53 -8.54
C ASP A 78 9.18 -11.37 -7.71
N GLU A 79 10.42 -11.57 -7.26
CA GLU A 79 11.15 -10.61 -6.42
C GLU A 79 11.48 -9.32 -7.18
N LYS A 80 11.74 -9.38 -8.49
CA LYS A 80 12.09 -8.20 -9.26
C LYS A 80 10.87 -7.30 -9.47
N ASP A 81 9.73 -7.91 -9.78
CA ASP A 81 8.45 -7.23 -9.88
C ASP A 81 8.06 -6.58 -8.54
N TRP A 82 8.30 -7.28 -7.43
CA TRP A 82 8.12 -6.72 -6.09
C TRP A 82 9.00 -5.50 -5.84
N GLU A 83 10.32 -5.58 -6.09
CA GLU A 83 11.24 -4.46 -5.94
C GLU A 83 10.80 -3.23 -6.76
N ASN A 84 10.40 -3.45 -8.02
CA ASN A 84 9.96 -2.37 -8.90
C ASN A 84 8.71 -1.66 -8.34
N HIS A 85 7.72 -2.42 -7.86
CA HIS A 85 6.52 -1.85 -7.24
C HIS A 85 6.83 -1.13 -5.92
N MET A 86 7.73 -1.66 -5.09
CA MET A 86 8.18 -0.98 -3.87
C MET A 86 8.80 0.39 -4.18
N ILE A 87 9.69 0.44 -5.17
CA ILE A 87 10.32 1.69 -5.63
C ILE A 87 9.25 2.65 -6.18
N TYR A 88 8.36 2.16 -7.03
CA TYR A 88 7.28 2.97 -7.62
C TYR A 88 6.40 3.64 -6.55
N ILE A 89 5.97 2.86 -5.55
CA ILE A 89 5.11 3.33 -4.46
C ILE A 89 5.83 4.39 -3.63
N TYR A 90 7.10 4.17 -3.29
CA TYR A 90 7.84 5.12 -2.44
C TYR A 90 8.25 6.38 -3.17
N TYR A 91 8.50 6.29 -4.47
CA TYR A 91 8.87 7.45 -5.29
C TYR A 91 7.65 8.28 -5.73
N ASN A 92 6.44 7.74 -5.57
CA ASN A 92 5.21 8.37 -6.04
C ASN A 92 5.00 9.83 -5.56
N PRO A 93 5.26 10.18 -4.28
CA PRO A 93 5.16 11.57 -3.82
C PRO A 93 6.11 12.52 -4.54
N VAL A 94 7.30 12.04 -4.93
CA VAL A 94 8.27 12.83 -5.71
C VAL A 94 7.80 12.97 -7.16
N LYS A 95 7.33 11.87 -7.76
CA LYS A 95 6.76 11.86 -9.11
C LYS A 95 5.60 12.86 -9.25
N HIS A 96 4.77 12.99 -8.23
CA HIS A 96 3.63 13.91 -8.20
C HIS A 96 3.97 15.31 -7.65
N GLY A 97 5.24 15.59 -7.32
CA GLY A 97 5.70 16.91 -6.88
C GLY A 97 5.34 17.30 -5.45
N TYR A 98 4.85 16.35 -4.64
CA TYR A 98 4.49 16.59 -3.24
C TYR A 98 5.68 16.57 -2.27
N ALA A 99 6.80 15.96 -2.67
CA ALA A 99 8.01 15.86 -1.85
C ALA A 99 9.27 15.96 -2.71
N LYS A 100 10.38 16.44 -2.13
CA LYS A 100 11.69 16.47 -2.82
C LYS A 100 12.38 15.11 -2.78
N LYS A 101 12.14 14.32 -1.72
CA LYS A 101 12.65 12.96 -1.54
C LYS A 101 11.56 12.06 -0.96
N PRO A 102 11.61 10.73 -1.18
CA PRO A 102 10.62 9.80 -0.63
C PRO A 102 10.47 9.89 0.90
N LEU A 103 11.56 10.12 1.63
CA LEU A 103 11.58 10.20 3.09
C LEU A 103 10.87 11.44 3.64
N ASP A 104 10.72 12.50 2.83
CA ASP A 104 10.07 13.74 3.24
C ASP A 104 8.53 13.58 3.29
N TRP A 105 7.99 12.48 2.74
CA TRP A 105 6.56 12.21 2.72
C TRP A 105 6.12 11.31 3.88
N GLN A 106 5.62 11.93 4.95
CA GLN A 106 5.22 11.23 6.19
C GLN A 106 4.05 10.25 6.02
N TYR A 107 3.22 10.41 4.98
CA TYR A 107 2.06 9.55 4.68
C TYR A 107 2.46 8.34 3.82
N SER A 108 3.66 7.80 4.06
CA SER A 108 4.19 6.60 3.42
C SER A 108 4.77 5.67 4.48
N SER A 109 4.56 4.37 4.30
CA SER A 109 5.27 3.36 5.11
C SER A 109 6.78 3.47 5.03
N PHE A 110 7.35 4.10 3.99
CA PHE A 110 8.77 4.36 3.87
C PHE A 110 9.31 5.23 5.01
N ALA A 111 8.58 6.29 5.38
CA ALA A 111 8.96 7.19 6.46
C ALA A 111 8.95 6.52 7.85
N HIS A 112 8.24 5.39 7.99
CA HIS A 112 8.08 4.64 9.25
C HIS A 112 8.82 3.31 9.25
N ARG A 113 9.62 3.03 8.21
CA ARG A 113 10.40 1.80 8.11
C ARG A 113 11.69 1.99 8.90
N GLU A 114 11.85 1.25 10.00
CA GLU A 114 13.16 1.13 10.66
C GLU A 114 14.17 0.56 9.66
N GLN A 115 15.00 1.43 9.07
CA GLN A 115 16.20 1.13 8.28
C GLN A 115 16.19 -0.21 7.51
N VAL A 116 15.33 -0.35 6.48
CA VAL A 116 15.45 -1.45 5.52
C VAL A 116 16.04 -0.93 4.22
N SER A 117 17.20 -1.48 3.85
CA SER A 117 17.97 -1.17 2.64
C SER A 117 17.38 -1.86 1.41
N TYR A 118 17.09 -1.10 0.34
CA TYR A 118 16.72 -1.63 -0.98
C TYR A 118 17.92 -1.58 -1.92
N PRO A 119 18.27 -2.68 -2.60
CA PRO A 119 19.25 -2.61 -3.68
C PRO A 119 18.65 -1.84 -4.85
N ASN A 120 19.37 -0.82 -5.34
CA ASN A 120 19.12 0.00 -6.55
C ASN A 120 18.42 1.35 -6.40
N VAL A 121 18.20 1.88 -5.19
CA VAL A 121 18.06 3.34 -5.01
C VAL A 121 19.44 3.86 -4.64
N GLY A 122 20.01 4.81 -5.39
CA GLY A 122 21.38 5.32 -5.26
C GLY A 122 21.71 6.07 -3.95
N MET A 123 21.38 5.47 -2.81
CA MET A 123 21.74 5.87 -1.46
C MET A 123 22.41 4.68 -0.81
N GLY A 124 23.73 4.75 -0.67
CA GLY A 124 24.53 3.66 -0.12
C GLY A 124 24.14 3.35 1.32
N TYR A 125 23.45 2.23 1.52
CA TYR A 125 23.31 1.54 2.81
C TYR A 125 23.26 0.03 2.52
N ARG A 126 23.85 -0.80 3.40
CA ARG A 126 24.07 -2.25 3.22
C ARG A 126 23.30 -3.07 4.28
N ASN A 127 22.80 -4.24 3.85
CA ASN A 127 22.24 -5.41 4.58
C ASN A 127 20.84 -5.21 5.25
N ALA A 128 19.86 -6.14 5.29
CA ALA A 128 19.75 -7.56 4.91
C ALA A 128 18.27 -8.02 4.68
N SER A 129 18.10 -9.06 3.84
CA SER A 129 17.09 -10.14 3.87
C SER A 129 15.60 -9.81 4.04
N MET A 130 14.91 -9.46 2.95
CA MET A 130 13.44 -9.57 2.87
C MET A 130 13.07 -10.33 1.59
N ARG A 131 13.06 -11.67 1.68
CA ARG A 131 12.77 -12.55 0.55
C ARG A 131 11.29 -12.41 0.17
N TRP A 132 11.03 -12.17 -1.11
CA TRP A 132 9.67 -12.11 -1.67
C TRP A 132 8.86 -13.37 -1.32
N ARG A 133 7.58 -13.19 -0.95
CA ARG A 133 6.65 -14.26 -0.53
C ARG A 133 5.26 -14.13 -1.17
N GLY A 134 5.20 -13.61 -2.40
CA GLY A 134 3.95 -13.30 -3.07
C GLY A 134 3.28 -12.03 -2.52
N GLY A 135 2.49 -11.37 -3.36
CA GLY A 135 1.74 -10.17 -2.99
C GLY A 135 0.90 -9.64 -4.15
N MET A 136 0.01 -8.70 -3.83
CA MET A 136 -0.79 -7.98 -4.81
C MET A 136 -0.56 -6.49 -4.64
N SER A 137 -0.30 -5.78 -5.73
CA SER A 137 -0.35 -4.33 -5.78
C SER A 137 -1.79 -3.88 -5.97
N VAL A 138 -2.23 -2.91 -5.16
CA VAL A 138 -3.48 -2.16 -5.35
C VAL A 138 -3.10 -0.71 -5.64
N GLU A 139 -3.60 -0.20 -6.76
CA GLU A 139 -3.41 1.18 -7.21
C GLU A 139 -4.73 1.92 -7.38
#